data_AF-A0A821A0H4-F1
#
_entry.id   AF-A0A821A0H4-F1
#
_cell.length_a   1.000
_cell.length_b   1.000
_cell.length_c   1.000
_cell.angle_alpha   90.00
_cell.angle_beta   90.00
_cell.angle_gamma   90.00
#
_symmetry.space_group_name_H-M   'P 1'
#
loop_
_entity.id
_entity.type
_entity.pdbx_description
1 polymer ?
#
loop_
_entity_poly.entity_id
_entity_poly.type
_entity_poly.pdbx_seq_one_letter_code
_entity_poly.pdbx_strand_id
1 'polypeptide(L)'
;MKVFQIRLISNIWLLLVLILLSIVRPSHQTVYSCNSSVSCGCSKNSATVTRIVGGQDAASATWGWAVSLRIGTGTLCGGSIISSSWVITAAHCIKSQTPSQYTIYAGSTTRWVGTQTRTASNIFVHPSYDSATYVNDIALLKLSSPLSMTDPYVSSICMPSVSQATLSAGEWPPVGTNVVAVGWGTLSEGGSFPTTLQQVTVQTVAYQAPTCSPTMVDWAVQLCAGVSGGGKDTCQGDSGGPLMMFSSSNQWVLIGVTSSGIGCADAAYSGMYTRVAAFQDWINSNTNSTNSNGTSSGSNNSNDNNTTTMLTRTTTPTTTTTPTTTFGPITLHANTVAASIRSVL
;
A
#
# COMPACT_ATOMS: atom_id res chain seq x y z
N MET A 1 -30.50 19.11 -59.88
CA MET A 1 -30.89 19.15 -58.45
C MET A 1 -30.62 17.85 -57.68
N LYS A 2 -30.90 16.65 -58.20
CA LYS A 2 -30.70 15.38 -57.44
C LYS A 2 -29.22 15.04 -57.12
N VAL A 3 -28.27 15.38 -57.98
CA VAL A 3 -26.83 15.07 -57.80
C VAL A 3 -26.18 15.88 -56.67
N PHE A 4 -26.65 17.10 -56.42
CA PHE A 4 -26.10 17.98 -55.38
C PHE A 4 -26.51 17.54 -53.96
N GLN A 5 -27.73 17.02 -53.81
CA GLN A 5 -28.25 16.49 -52.55
C GLN A 5 -27.50 15.21 -52.09
N ILE A 6 -27.14 14.33 -53.04
CA ILE A 6 -26.39 13.10 -52.75
C ILE A 6 -24.97 13.39 -52.24
N ARG A 7 -24.29 14.40 -52.82
CA ARG A 7 -22.95 14.81 -52.37
C ARG A 7 -22.96 15.44 -50.98
N LEU A 8 -24.00 16.19 -50.65
CA LEU A 8 -24.15 16.82 -49.33
C LEU A 8 -24.37 15.79 -48.22
N ILE A 9 -25.21 14.78 -48.46
CA ILE A 9 -25.50 13.70 -47.51
C ILE A 9 -24.26 12.81 -47.28
N SER A 10 -23.50 12.52 -48.33
CA SER A 10 -22.24 11.76 -48.23
C SER A 10 -21.20 12.46 -47.36
N ASN A 11 -21.02 13.78 -47.53
CA ASN A 11 -20.06 14.56 -46.75
C ASN A 11 -20.47 14.68 -45.28
N ILE A 12 -21.77 14.78 -44.97
CA ILE A 12 -22.28 14.78 -43.60
C ILE A 12 -22.07 13.41 -42.94
N TRP A 13 -22.32 12.31 -43.65
CA TRP A 13 -22.05 10.97 -43.15
C TRP A 13 -20.55 10.74 -42.88
N LEU A 14 -19.68 11.19 -43.77
CA LEU A 14 -18.24 11.10 -43.58
C LEU A 14 -17.79 11.94 -42.38
N LEU A 15 -18.34 13.15 -42.19
CA LEU A 15 -18.06 13.99 -41.02
C LEU A 15 -18.53 13.32 -39.72
N LEU A 16 -19.72 12.72 -39.71
CA LEU A 16 -20.26 12.02 -38.55
C LEU A 16 -19.43 10.77 -38.21
N VAL A 17 -18.99 10.01 -39.22
CA VAL A 17 -18.08 8.87 -39.03
C VAL A 17 -16.73 9.33 -38.51
N LEU A 18 -16.15 10.42 -39.03
CA LEU A 18 -14.89 10.98 -38.53
C LEU A 18 -15.04 11.54 -37.11
N ILE A 19 -16.18 12.15 -36.78
CA ILE A 19 -16.51 12.61 -35.42
C ILE A 19 -16.63 11.40 -34.49
N LEU A 20 -17.39 10.35 -34.85
CA LEU A 20 -17.47 9.10 -34.08
C LEU A 20 -16.09 8.44 -33.90
N LEU A 21 -15.27 8.36 -34.94
CA LEU A 21 -13.91 7.82 -34.88
C LEU A 21 -12.97 8.69 -34.02
N SER A 22 -13.21 10.01 -33.93
CA SER A 22 -12.45 10.93 -33.07
C SER A 22 -12.92 10.92 -31.60
N ILE A 23 -14.16 10.48 -31.34
CA ILE A 23 -14.72 10.31 -29.99
C ILE A 23 -14.29 8.97 -29.38
N VAL A 24 -14.13 7.91 -30.19
CA VAL A 24 -13.62 6.61 -29.74
C VAL A 24 -12.08 6.62 -29.74
N ARG A 25 -11.47 7.31 -28.76
CA ARG A 25 -10.06 7.05 -28.44
C ARG A 25 -9.98 5.66 -27.81
N PRO A 26 -9.19 4.70 -28.34
CA PRO A 26 -8.97 3.43 -27.68
C PRO A 26 -8.50 3.72 -26.26
N SER A 27 -9.25 3.25 -25.26
CA SER A 27 -8.74 3.26 -23.89
C SER A 27 -7.48 2.42 -23.90
N HIS A 28 -6.31 3.03 -23.75
CA HIS A 28 -5.06 2.28 -23.63
C HIS A 28 -5.18 1.37 -22.40
N GLN A 29 -5.38 0.08 -22.65
CA GLN A 29 -5.34 -0.96 -21.64
C GLN A 29 -3.90 -1.43 -21.51
N THR A 30 -3.43 -1.55 -20.29
CA THR A 30 -2.13 -2.16 -19.98
C THR A 30 -2.41 -3.53 -19.36
N VAL A 31 -1.81 -4.56 -19.95
CA VAL A 31 -1.88 -5.93 -19.44
C VAL A 31 -0.58 -6.25 -18.74
N TYR A 32 -0.67 -6.63 -17.46
CA TYR A 32 0.46 -7.11 -16.67
C TYR A 32 0.36 -8.62 -16.48
N SER A 33 1.31 -9.34 -17.06
CA SER A 33 1.43 -10.78 -16.94
C SER A 33 2.67 -11.12 -16.12
N CYS A 34 2.46 -11.72 -14.96
CA CYS A 34 3.54 -12.11 -14.07
C CYS A 34 4.16 -13.45 -14.49
N ASN A 35 5.36 -13.72 -13.98
CA ASN A 35 6.02 -15.00 -14.15
C ASN A 35 5.48 -16.05 -13.15
N SER A 36 4.80 -17.10 -13.61
CA SER A 36 4.23 -18.12 -12.71
C SER A 36 5.27 -19.00 -11.99
N SER A 37 6.56 -18.93 -12.36
CA SER A 37 7.62 -19.68 -11.66
C SER A 37 8.09 -19.03 -10.36
N VAL A 38 7.65 -17.80 -10.06
CA VAL A 38 8.04 -17.08 -8.85
C VAL A 38 7.12 -17.37 -7.67
N SER A 39 7.64 -17.29 -6.45
CA SER A 39 6.93 -17.64 -5.21
C SER A 39 5.96 -16.57 -4.69
N CYS A 40 6.05 -15.34 -5.20
CA CYS A 40 5.25 -14.19 -4.77
C CYS A 40 4.98 -13.25 -5.96
N GLY A 41 4.03 -12.32 -5.79
CA GLY A 41 3.77 -11.26 -6.76
C GLY A 41 3.23 -11.75 -8.09
N CYS A 42 2.67 -12.97 -8.10
CA CYS A 42 2.01 -13.54 -9.27
C CYS A 42 0.67 -14.17 -8.86
N SER A 43 -0.34 -13.97 -9.70
CA SER A 43 -1.67 -14.54 -9.54
C SER A 43 -2.05 -15.32 -10.80
N LYS A 44 -3.12 -16.11 -10.72
CA LYS A 44 -3.55 -16.98 -11.83
C LYS A 44 -3.84 -16.20 -13.11
N ASN A 45 -4.51 -15.06 -12.98
CA ASN A 45 -4.92 -14.24 -14.11
C ASN A 45 -4.08 -12.98 -14.21
N SER A 46 -3.77 -12.56 -15.44
CA SER A 46 -3.12 -11.28 -15.71
C SER A 46 -4.02 -10.10 -15.34
N ALA A 47 -3.40 -9.01 -14.90
CA ALA A 47 -4.12 -7.78 -14.59
C ALA A 47 -4.25 -6.89 -15.82
N THR A 48 -5.48 -6.58 -16.22
CA THR A 48 -5.76 -5.58 -17.26
C THR A 48 -6.22 -4.29 -16.59
N VAL A 49 -5.37 -3.27 -16.56
CA VAL A 49 -5.71 -1.94 -16.04
C VAL A 49 -5.98 -0.98 -17.19
N THR A 50 -7.03 -0.18 -17.10
CA THR A 50 -7.25 0.92 -18.04
C THR A 50 -6.77 2.24 -17.44
N ARG A 51 -6.34 3.18 -18.28
CA ARG A 51 -5.95 4.52 -17.84
C ARG A 51 -7.14 5.45 -17.56
N ILE A 52 -8.38 4.96 -17.56
CA ILE A 52 -9.58 5.81 -17.38
C ILE A 52 -9.79 6.19 -15.90
N VAL A 53 -10.63 7.21 -15.69
CA VAL A 53 -10.91 7.87 -14.39
C VAL A 53 -12.02 7.09 -13.66
N GLY A 54 -11.92 6.96 -12.33
CA GLY A 54 -12.74 6.07 -11.52
C GLY A 54 -12.17 4.64 -11.45
N GLY A 55 -12.20 4.01 -10.28
CA GLY A 55 -11.81 2.61 -10.13
C GLY A 55 -12.59 1.69 -11.08
N GLN A 56 -11.99 0.57 -11.45
CA GLN A 56 -12.63 -0.44 -12.29
C GLN A 56 -12.71 -1.77 -11.54
N ASP A 57 -13.75 -2.54 -11.82
CA ASP A 57 -13.89 -3.88 -11.27
C ASP A 57 -12.66 -4.73 -11.60
N ALA A 58 -12.08 -5.34 -10.56
CA ALA A 58 -11.03 -6.31 -10.73
C ALA A 58 -11.60 -7.65 -11.18
N ALA A 59 -11.00 -8.24 -12.20
CA ALA A 59 -11.33 -9.60 -12.60
C ALA A 59 -10.92 -10.60 -11.50
N SER A 60 -11.69 -11.68 -11.37
CA SER A 60 -11.40 -12.74 -10.39
C SER A 60 -9.99 -13.32 -10.59
N ALA A 61 -9.34 -13.72 -9.49
CA ALA A 61 -7.99 -14.29 -9.47
C ALA A 61 -6.87 -13.40 -10.04
N THR A 62 -7.10 -12.08 -10.13
CA THR A 62 -6.08 -11.09 -10.58
C THR A 62 -5.19 -10.60 -9.44
N TRP A 63 -5.79 -10.41 -8.26
CA TRP A 63 -5.11 -9.86 -7.08
C TRP A 63 -5.19 -10.85 -5.92
N GLY A 64 -4.59 -12.02 -6.09
CA GLY A 64 -4.75 -13.15 -5.15
C GLY A 64 -4.24 -12.91 -3.73
N TRP A 65 -3.48 -11.83 -3.53
CA TRP A 65 -2.99 -11.38 -2.22
C TRP A 65 -3.91 -10.37 -1.53
N ALA A 66 -4.86 -9.74 -2.24
CA ALA A 66 -5.76 -8.77 -1.63
C ALA A 66 -6.76 -9.49 -0.71
N VAL A 67 -6.93 -8.98 0.50
CA VAL A 67 -7.91 -9.51 1.45
C VAL A 67 -8.88 -8.45 1.91
N SER A 68 -10.13 -8.84 2.09
CA SER A 68 -11.13 -8.03 2.77
C SER A 68 -11.02 -8.33 4.28
N LEU A 69 -10.71 -7.31 5.06
CA LEU A 69 -10.60 -7.39 6.52
C LEU A 69 -11.90 -6.84 7.13
N ARG A 70 -12.63 -7.70 7.83
CA ARG A 70 -13.80 -7.32 8.62
C ARG A 70 -13.45 -7.26 10.09
N ILE A 71 -13.72 -6.11 10.71
CA ILE A 71 -13.41 -5.86 12.11
C ILE A 71 -14.72 -5.75 12.90
N GLY A 72 -14.86 -6.57 13.94
CA GLY A 72 -16.03 -6.60 14.80
C GLY A 72 -17.32 -6.85 14.00
N THR A 73 -18.30 -5.96 14.14
CA THR A 73 -19.63 -6.13 13.52
C THR A 73 -19.69 -5.73 12.04
N GLY A 74 -18.72 -4.95 11.51
CA GLY A 74 -18.80 -4.53 10.11
C GLY A 74 -17.82 -3.46 9.62
N THR A 75 -16.82 -3.03 10.40
CA THR A 75 -15.81 -2.09 9.88
C THR A 75 -14.96 -2.80 8.83
N LEU A 76 -14.76 -2.14 7.68
CA LEU A 76 -14.00 -2.66 6.55
C LEU A 76 -12.63 -2.01 6.48
N CYS A 77 -11.61 -2.84 6.33
CA CYS A 77 -10.29 -2.48 5.83
C CYS A 77 -9.85 -3.48 4.75
N GLY A 78 -8.78 -3.16 4.06
CA GLY A 78 -8.02 -4.07 3.23
C GLY A 78 -6.84 -4.69 3.97
N GLY A 79 -6.13 -5.56 3.27
CA GLY A 79 -4.86 -6.13 3.68
C GLY A 79 -4.18 -6.83 2.51
N SER A 80 -2.94 -7.27 2.72
CA SER A 80 -2.18 -8.03 1.72
C SER A 80 -1.59 -9.29 2.33
N ILE A 81 -1.74 -10.41 1.64
CA ILE A 81 -1.11 -11.68 2.01
C ILE A 81 0.37 -11.59 1.68
N ILE A 82 1.23 -11.61 2.71
CA ILE A 82 2.70 -11.60 2.55
C ILE A 82 3.31 -12.99 2.72
N SER A 83 2.55 -13.93 3.30
CA SER A 83 2.87 -15.37 3.33
C SER A 83 1.60 -16.17 3.65
N SER A 84 1.69 -17.51 3.65
CA SER A 84 0.54 -18.37 4.00
C SER A 84 -0.02 -18.09 5.40
N SER A 85 0.75 -17.52 6.33
CA SER A 85 0.34 -17.32 7.73
C SER A 85 0.22 -15.86 8.15
N TRP A 86 0.48 -14.91 7.23
CA TRP A 86 0.61 -13.51 7.58
C TRP A 86 -0.06 -12.58 6.57
N VAL A 87 -0.80 -11.62 7.12
CA VAL A 87 -1.38 -10.49 6.38
C VAL A 87 -0.80 -9.20 6.93
N ILE A 88 -0.46 -8.27 6.04
CA ILE A 88 -0.10 -6.89 6.39
C ILE A 88 -1.28 -5.96 6.14
N THR A 89 -1.48 -4.98 7.01
CA THR A 89 -2.54 -3.97 6.94
C THR A 89 -2.08 -2.67 7.62
N ALA A 90 -2.96 -1.67 7.73
CA ALA A 90 -2.66 -0.42 8.42
C ALA A 90 -2.88 -0.56 9.94
N ALA A 91 -2.08 0.14 10.75
CA ALA A 91 -2.24 0.16 12.19
C ALA A 91 -3.56 0.79 12.62
N HIS A 92 -4.02 1.83 11.91
CA HIS A 92 -5.28 2.51 12.21
C HIS A 92 -6.51 1.61 12.01
N CYS A 93 -6.39 0.49 11.27
CA CYS A 93 -7.42 -0.54 11.17
C CYS A 93 -7.55 -1.38 12.45
N ILE A 94 -6.55 -1.38 13.32
CA ILE A 94 -6.57 -2.13 14.57
C ILE A 94 -7.34 -1.35 15.65
N LYS A 95 -8.67 -1.55 15.69
CA LYS A 95 -9.58 -0.96 16.68
C LYS A 95 -9.64 -1.68 18.04
N SER A 96 -9.08 -2.89 18.14
CA SER A 96 -9.09 -3.73 19.34
C SER A 96 -7.91 -4.69 19.32
N GLN A 97 -7.37 -5.05 20.48
CA GLN A 97 -6.30 -6.05 20.58
C GLN A 97 -6.83 -7.48 20.68
N THR A 98 -8.12 -7.71 20.44
CA THR A 98 -8.72 -9.06 20.44
C THR A 98 -8.61 -9.69 19.05
N PRO A 99 -7.72 -10.68 18.81
CA PRO A 99 -7.44 -11.20 17.46
C PRO A 99 -8.66 -11.82 16.78
N SER A 100 -9.55 -12.47 17.54
CA SER A 100 -10.77 -13.09 17.01
C SER A 100 -11.79 -12.10 16.42
N GLN A 101 -11.65 -10.80 16.67
CA GLN A 101 -12.49 -9.76 16.08
C GLN A 101 -12.09 -9.39 14.64
N TYR A 102 -10.96 -9.92 14.16
CA TYR A 102 -10.42 -9.65 12.83
C TYR A 102 -10.65 -10.87 11.94
N THR A 103 -11.62 -10.77 11.04
CA THR A 103 -11.91 -11.82 10.06
C THR A 103 -11.33 -11.42 8.71
N ILE A 104 -10.46 -12.28 8.19
CA ILE A 104 -9.74 -12.15 6.93
C ILE A 104 -10.44 -13.03 5.89
N TYR A 105 -10.92 -12.41 4.81
CA TYR A 105 -11.48 -13.11 3.65
C TYR A 105 -10.48 -13.03 2.49
N ALA A 106 -10.02 -14.19 2.03
CA ALA A 106 -9.04 -14.33 0.95
C ALA A 106 -9.63 -15.09 -0.26
N GLY A 107 -9.07 -14.83 -1.44
CA GLY A 107 -9.39 -15.58 -2.66
C GLY A 107 -10.71 -15.22 -3.33
N SER A 108 -11.19 -13.99 -3.18
CA SER A 108 -12.41 -13.52 -3.82
C SER A 108 -12.32 -12.04 -4.16
N THR A 109 -13.07 -11.62 -5.18
CA THR A 109 -13.32 -10.21 -5.47
C THR A 109 -14.55 -9.68 -4.75
N THR A 110 -15.35 -10.52 -4.10
CA THR A 110 -16.56 -10.10 -3.37
C THR A 110 -16.24 -9.77 -1.92
N ARG A 111 -16.57 -8.56 -1.47
CA ARG A 111 -16.37 -8.11 -0.08
C ARG A 111 -16.97 -9.09 0.92
N TRP A 112 -16.22 -9.41 1.99
CA TRP A 112 -16.61 -10.35 3.06
C TRP A 112 -16.99 -11.76 2.61
N VAL A 113 -16.53 -12.13 1.43
CA VAL A 113 -16.63 -13.49 0.89
C VAL A 113 -15.23 -13.90 0.51
N GLY A 114 -14.86 -15.16 0.75
CA GLY A 114 -13.57 -15.71 0.39
C GLY A 114 -13.70 -17.19 0.11
N THR A 115 -12.84 -17.72 -0.76
CA THR A 115 -12.63 -19.18 -0.84
C THR A 115 -12.03 -19.69 0.48
N GLN A 116 -11.30 -18.82 1.19
CA GLN A 116 -10.72 -19.10 2.48
C GLN A 116 -11.01 -17.96 3.46
N THR A 117 -11.51 -18.32 4.64
CA THR A 117 -11.76 -17.39 5.75
C THR A 117 -10.88 -17.76 6.93
N ARG A 118 -10.24 -16.77 7.54
CA ARG A 118 -9.44 -16.92 8.76
C ARG A 118 -9.80 -15.83 9.74
N THR A 119 -9.52 -16.08 11.01
CA THR A 119 -9.41 -15.03 12.02
C THR A 119 -7.94 -14.71 12.26
N ALA A 120 -7.62 -13.62 12.96
CA ALA A 120 -6.28 -13.45 13.49
C ALA A 120 -6.07 -14.33 14.74
N SER A 121 -4.88 -14.92 14.89
CA SER A 121 -4.40 -15.49 16.15
C SER A 121 -3.59 -14.49 16.96
N ASN A 122 -2.93 -13.54 16.30
CA ASN A 122 -2.19 -12.47 16.97
C ASN A 122 -2.15 -11.21 16.12
N ILE A 123 -1.97 -10.06 16.77
CA ILE A 123 -1.92 -8.74 16.17
C ILE A 123 -0.62 -8.06 16.57
N PHE A 124 0.09 -7.49 15.61
CA PHE A 124 1.32 -6.73 15.84
C PHE A 124 1.16 -5.36 15.22
N VAL A 125 0.91 -4.35 16.06
CA VAL A 125 0.93 -2.95 15.66
C VAL A 125 2.36 -2.43 15.77
N HIS A 126 2.81 -1.65 14.80
CA HIS A 126 4.13 -1.02 14.91
C HIS A 126 4.21 -0.19 16.20
N PRO A 127 5.23 -0.38 17.06
CA PRO A 127 5.26 0.22 18.40
C PRO A 127 5.31 1.75 18.37
N SER A 128 5.83 2.33 17.28
CA SER A 128 5.93 3.77 17.07
C SER A 128 4.80 4.33 16.20
N TYR A 129 3.68 3.62 16.02
CA TYR A 129 2.51 4.15 15.33
C TYR A 129 1.94 5.36 16.07
N ASP A 130 1.74 6.46 15.34
CA ASP A 130 1.11 7.68 15.84
C ASP A 130 -0.21 7.94 15.12
N SER A 131 -1.31 7.87 15.86
CA SER A 131 -2.66 8.08 15.32
C SER A 131 -2.99 9.52 14.94
N ALA A 132 -2.24 10.50 15.44
CA ALA A 132 -2.46 11.91 15.08
C ALA A 132 -1.86 12.24 13.72
N THR A 133 -0.72 11.64 13.39
CA THR A 133 0.06 11.94 12.19
C THR A 133 0.04 10.83 11.14
N TYR A 134 -0.48 9.65 11.50
CA TYR A 134 -0.43 8.43 10.69
C TYR A 134 1.00 7.99 10.32
N VAL A 135 1.98 8.41 11.13
CA VAL A 135 3.35 7.93 11.02
C VAL A 135 3.43 6.50 11.54
N ASN A 136 4.19 5.66 10.83
CA ASN A 136 4.32 4.23 11.11
C ASN A 136 2.98 3.48 11.13
N ASP A 137 2.05 3.87 10.25
CA ASP A 137 0.73 3.26 10.15
C ASP A 137 0.77 1.89 9.45
N ILE A 138 1.26 0.89 10.18
CA ILE A 138 1.44 -0.48 9.69
C ILE A 138 1.22 -1.50 10.80
N ALA A 139 0.55 -2.59 10.46
CA ALA A 139 0.30 -3.71 11.35
C ALA A 139 0.41 -5.05 10.61
N LEU A 140 0.70 -6.11 11.38
CA LEU A 140 0.69 -7.49 10.91
C LEU A 140 -0.36 -8.29 11.67
N LEU A 141 -1.09 -9.12 10.93
CA LEU A 141 -2.03 -10.09 11.46
C LEU A 141 -1.45 -11.49 11.21
N LYS A 142 -1.18 -12.22 12.29
CA LYS A 142 -0.89 -13.66 12.19
C LYS A 142 -2.22 -14.39 12.07
N LEU A 143 -2.37 -15.22 11.05
CA LEU A 143 -3.61 -15.95 10.81
C LEU A 143 -3.82 -17.07 11.85
N SER A 144 -5.07 -17.43 12.13
CA SER A 144 -5.40 -18.52 13.05
C SER A 144 -5.04 -19.90 12.51
N SER A 145 -4.98 -20.05 11.20
CA SER A 145 -4.32 -21.16 10.52
C SER A 145 -3.84 -20.73 9.14
N PRO A 146 -2.82 -21.40 8.56
CA PRO A 146 -2.29 -21.02 7.25
C PRO A 146 -3.35 -21.08 6.15
N LEU A 147 -3.20 -20.22 5.15
CA LEU A 147 -3.90 -20.27 3.87
C LEU A 147 -3.33 -21.38 2.99
N SER A 148 -4.21 -22.05 2.25
CA SER A 148 -3.84 -23.01 1.22
C SER A 148 -3.39 -22.25 -0.03
N MET A 149 -2.08 -22.18 -0.26
CA MET A 149 -1.49 -21.48 -1.42
C MET A 149 -1.65 -22.27 -2.73
N THR A 150 -2.22 -23.48 -2.68
CA THR A 150 -2.62 -24.25 -3.86
C THR A 150 -3.97 -23.80 -4.44
N ASP A 151 -4.73 -23.01 -3.68
CA ASP A 151 -5.95 -22.37 -4.15
C ASP A 151 -5.59 -21.35 -5.24
N PRO A 152 -6.11 -21.49 -6.48
CA PRO A 152 -5.72 -20.62 -7.59
C PRO A 152 -6.19 -19.16 -7.43
N TYR A 153 -7.03 -18.86 -6.44
CA TYR A 153 -7.47 -17.50 -6.13
C TYR A 153 -6.61 -16.83 -5.05
N VAL A 154 -5.70 -17.56 -4.40
CA VAL A 154 -4.88 -17.06 -3.29
C VAL A 154 -3.40 -17.08 -3.68
N SER A 155 -2.73 -15.94 -3.53
CA SER A 155 -1.28 -15.85 -3.68
C SER A 155 -0.69 -14.81 -2.73
N SER A 156 0.64 -14.78 -2.60
CA SER A 156 1.32 -13.77 -1.78
C SER A 156 1.86 -12.65 -2.66
N ILE A 157 1.92 -11.42 -2.14
CA ILE A 157 2.60 -10.30 -2.79
C ILE A 157 4.09 -10.31 -2.45
N CYS A 158 4.96 -9.87 -3.36
CA CYS A 158 6.38 -9.75 -3.02
C CYS A 158 6.64 -8.55 -2.11
N MET A 159 7.50 -8.76 -1.12
CA MET A 159 8.05 -7.67 -0.30
C MET A 159 9.15 -6.94 -1.07
N PRO A 160 9.36 -5.63 -0.84
CA PRO A 160 10.36 -4.86 -1.57
C PRO A 160 11.78 -5.20 -1.12
N SER A 161 12.68 -5.43 -2.07
CA SER A 161 14.11 -5.61 -1.81
C SER A 161 14.84 -4.36 -2.31
N VAL A 162 15.13 -3.44 -1.39
CA VAL A 162 15.70 -2.12 -1.68
C VAL A 162 16.86 -1.88 -0.74
N SER A 163 17.97 -1.34 -1.26
CA SER A 163 19.12 -1.02 -0.41
C SER A 163 18.79 0.14 0.54
N GLN A 164 19.37 0.14 1.73
CA GLN A 164 19.20 1.24 2.68
C GLN A 164 19.68 2.59 2.09
N ALA A 165 20.72 2.56 1.24
CA ALA A 165 21.21 3.76 0.55
C ALA A 165 20.16 4.34 -0.41
N THR A 166 19.57 3.50 -1.27
CA THR A 166 18.50 3.91 -2.20
C THR A 166 17.27 4.43 -1.45
N LEU A 167 16.89 3.77 -0.35
CA LEU A 167 15.75 4.18 0.46
C LEU A 167 16.01 5.53 1.15
N SER A 168 17.17 5.69 1.77
CA SER A 168 17.57 6.92 2.49
C SER A 168 17.80 8.10 1.55
N ALA A 169 18.09 7.85 0.28
CA ALA A 169 18.16 8.88 -0.77
C ALA A 169 16.76 9.28 -1.30
N GLY A 170 15.69 8.58 -0.90
CA GLY A 170 14.34 8.83 -1.40
C GLY A 170 14.13 8.42 -2.86
N GLU A 171 15.00 7.56 -3.40
CA GLU A 171 15.01 7.16 -4.82
C GLU A 171 14.01 6.04 -5.14
N TRP A 172 13.49 5.36 -4.12
CA TRP A 172 12.55 4.25 -4.29
C TRP A 172 11.27 4.40 -3.46
N PRO A 173 10.08 4.20 -4.04
CA PRO A 173 9.85 3.97 -5.47
C PRO A 173 10.14 5.24 -6.30
N PRO A 174 10.64 5.13 -7.56
CA PRO A 174 10.91 6.30 -8.37
C PRO A 174 9.66 7.15 -8.59
N VAL A 175 9.78 8.47 -8.60
CA VAL A 175 8.66 9.40 -8.85
C VAL A 175 8.11 9.22 -10.26
N GLY A 176 6.79 9.37 -10.42
CA GLY A 176 6.09 9.21 -11.70
C GLY A 176 5.90 7.74 -12.13
N THR A 177 6.25 6.78 -11.27
CA THR A 177 6.06 5.36 -11.57
C THR A 177 4.57 5.02 -11.51
N ASN A 178 4.07 4.36 -12.55
CA ASN A 178 2.72 3.80 -12.53
C ASN A 178 2.62 2.68 -11.50
N VAL A 179 1.68 2.82 -10.58
CA VAL A 179 1.43 1.89 -9.48
C VAL A 179 -0.07 1.60 -9.40
N VAL A 180 -0.43 0.45 -8.86
CA VAL A 180 -1.81 -0.01 -8.78
C VAL A 180 -2.22 -0.14 -7.32
N ALA A 181 -3.32 0.52 -6.96
CA ALA A 181 -4.01 0.30 -5.71
C ALA A 181 -5.24 -0.58 -5.96
N VAL A 182 -5.56 -1.45 -5.00
CA VAL A 182 -6.76 -2.28 -5.04
C VAL A 182 -7.45 -2.32 -3.68
N GLY A 183 -8.79 -2.38 -3.70
CA GLY A 183 -9.56 -2.46 -2.46
C GLY A 183 -11.07 -2.38 -2.68
N TRP A 184 -11.79 -2.39 -1.56
CA TRP A 184 -13.27 -2.31 -1.52
C TRP A 184 -13.72 -0.99 -0.88
N GLY A 185 -12.87 0.03 -0.94
CA GLY A 185 -13.19 1.37 -0.50
C GLY A 185 -14.21 2.05 -1.39
N THR A 186 -14.88 3.06 -0.85
CA THR A 186 -15.90 3.85 -1.50
C THR A 186 -15.37 4.43 -2.82
N LEU A 187 -16.21 4.50 -3.85
CA LEU A 187 -15.79 5.04 -5.15
C LEU A 187 -15.82 6.57 -5.21
N SER A 188 -16.36 7.19 -4.16
CA SER A 188 -16.48 8.62 -3.96
C SER A 188 -16.49 8.88 -2.46
N GLU A 189 -16.10 10.09 -2.05
CA GLU A 189 -16.17 10.48 -0.65
C GLU A 189 -17.59 10.32 -0.10
N GLY A 190 -17.73 9.64 1.04
CA GLY A 190 -19.03 9.35 1.67
C GLY A 190 -19.95 8.42 0.86
N GLY A 191 -19.44 7.82 -0.24
CA GLY A 191 -20.18 6.87 -1.06
C GLY A 191 -20.41 5.52 -0.39
N SER A 192 -21.07 4.60 -1.09
CA SER A 192 -21.20 3.21 -0.63
C SER A 192 -19.96 2.39 -0.97
N PHE A 193 -19.61 1.45 -0.09
CA PHE A 193 -18.54 0.50 -0.38
C PHE A 193 -18.98 -0.42 -1.55
N PRO A 194 -18.17 -0.57 -2.62
CA PRO A 194 -18.44 -1.49 -3.71
C PRO A 194 -18.37 -2.95 -3.23
N THR A 195 -19.28 -3.78 -3.73
CA THR A 195 -19.28 -5.22 -3.43
C THR A 195 -18.12 -5.92 -4.11
N THR A 196 -17.80 -5.53 -5.34
CA THR A 196 -16.69 -6.06 -6.14
C THR A 196 -15.42 -5.28 -5.86
N LEU A 197 -14.29 -6.00 -5.78
CA LEU A 197 -12.94 -5.45 -5.63
C LEU A 197 -12.67 -4.48 -6.77
N GLN A 198 -12.16 -3.31 -6.44
CA GLN A 198 -11.77 -2.28 -7.38
C GLN A 198 -10.26 -2.28 -7.57
N GLN A 199 -9.82 -1.81 -8.74
CA GLN A 199 -8.42 -1.53 -9.03
C GLN A 199 -8.29 -0.17 -9.72
N VAL A 200 -7.19 0.54 -9.42
CA VAL A 200 -6.91 1.84 -10.01
C VAL A 200 -5.41 2.04 -10.22
N THR A 201 -5.04 2.59 -11.38
CA THR A 201 -3.66 2.99 -11.66
C THR A 201 -3.47 4.47 -11.31
N VAL A 202 -2.52 4.73 -10.43
CA VAL A 202 -2.04 6.06 -10.04
C VAL A 202 -0.53 6.16 -10.25
N GLN A 203 0.08 7.31 -9.96
CA GLN A 203 1.51 7.53 -10.08
C GLN A 203 2.12 7.92 -8.74
N THR A 204 3.33 7.46 -8.45
CA THR A 204 4.09 7.93 -7.29
C THR A 204 4.39 9.43 -7.43
N VAL A 205 4.25 10.16 -6.33
CA VAL A 205 4.41 11.62 -6.28
C VAL A 205 5.60 11.95 -5.38
N ALA A 206 6.41 12.91 -5.80
CA ALA A 206 7.53 13.41 -4.99
C ALA A 206 7.00 13.99 -3.68
N TYR A 207 7.68 13.75 -2.56
CA TYR A 207 7.20 14.22 -1.26
C TYR A 207 7.18 15.76 -1.15
N GLN A 208 8.01 16.46 -1.92
CA GLN A 208 8.04 17.92 -2.00
C GLN A 208 7.00 18.49 -2.98
N ALA A 209 6.30 17.65 -3.74
CA ALA A 209 5.29 18.14 -4.66
C ALA A 209 4.14 18.78 -3.85
N PRO A 210 3.60 19.92 -4.29
CA PRO A 210 2.46 20.55 -3.60
C PRO A 210 1.22 19.66 -3.50
N THR A 211 1.11 18.68 -4.41
CA THR A 211 0.02 17.71 -4.44
C THR A 211 0.25 16.50 -3.55
N CYS A 212 1.45 16.30 -3.00
CA CYS A 212 1.66 15.32 -1.95
C CYS A 212 1.07 15.88 -0.66
N SER A 213 0.22 15.10 0.01
CA SER A 213 -0.66 15.56 1.08
C SER A 213 0.07 16.50 2.07
N PRO A 214 -0.48 17.69 2.38
CA PRO A 214 0.13 18.62 3.34
C PRO A 214 0.18 18.04 4.77
N THR A 215 -0.51 16.92 5.01
CA THR A 215 -0.47 16.19 6.28
C THR A 215 0.67 15.18 6.36
N MET A 216 1.47 15.01 5.29
CA MET A 216 2.68 14.17 5.35
C MET A 216 3.68 14.83 6.29
N VAL A 217 4.18 14.06 7.25
CA VAL A 217 5.13 14.55 8.25
C VAL A 217 6.48 13.85 8.16
N ASP A 218 6.54 12.64 7.60
CA ASP A 218 7.78 11.87 7.49
C ASP A 218 7.84 11.09 6.17
N TRP A 219 8.55 11.64 5.18
CA TRP A 219 8.73 11.04 3.87
C TRP A 219 9.57 9.74 3.88
N ALA A 220 10.33 9.48 4.96
CA ALA A 220 11.14 8.26 5.06
C ALA A 220 10.24 7.04 5.27
N VAL A 221 9.10 7.20 5.93
CA VAL A 221 8.14 6.13 6.22
C VAL A 221 6.77 6.31 5.55
N GLN A 222 6.50 7.48 4.96
CA GLN A 222 5.30 7.77 4.19
C GLN A 222 5.65 8.01 2.71
N LEU A 223 4.71 7.74 1.81
CA LEU A 223 4.83 8.08 0.39
C LEU A 223 3.47 8.54 -0.15
N CYS A 224 3.51 9.35 -1.21
CA CYS A 224 2.33 9.83 -1.91
C CYS A 224 2.15 9.12 -3.26
N ALA A 225 0.91 8.81 -3.61
CA ALA A 225 0.57 8.38 -4.95
C ALA A 225 -0.80 8.93 -5.36
N GLY A 226 -0.90 9.40 -6.60
CA GLY A 226 -2.10 10.06 -7.13
C GLY A 226 -1.99 10.31 -8.63
N VAL A 227 -2.95 11.02 -9.20
CA VAL A 227 -2.90 11.45 -10.60
C VAL A 227 -2.99 12.97 -10.69
N SER A 228 -2.25 13.55 -11.63
CA SER A 228 -2.33 14.98 -11.92
C SER A 228 -3.76 15.37 -12.31
N GLY A 229 -4.35 16.34 -11.60
CA GLY A 229 -5.71 16.81 -11.83
C GLY A 229 -6.81 16.01 -11.12
N GLY A 230 -6.45 15.04 -10.26
CA GLY A 230 -7.40 14.30 -9.43
C GLY A 230 -8.23 13.26 -10.18
N GLY A 231 -9.34 12.85 -9.57
CA GLY A 231 -10.28 11.88 -10.14
C GLY A 231 -9.84 10.41 -10.04
N LYS A 232 -8.64 10.13 -9.50
CA LYS A 232 -8.24 8.78 -9.07
C LYS A 232 -7.45 8.81 -7.77
N ASP A 233 -7.94 8.05 -6.79
CA ASP A 233 -7.24 7.79 -5.54
C ASP A 233 -7.83 6.55 -4.86
N THR A 234 -7.17 6.06 -3.83
CA THR A 234 -7.80 5.23 -2.80
C THR A 234 -8.75 6.08 -1.95
N CYS A 235 -9.79 5.45 -1.40
CA CYS A 235 -10.82 6.15 -0.65
C CYS A 235 -11.23 5.37 0.61
N GLN A 236 -12.27 5.81 1.32
CA GLN A 236 -12.65 5.21 2.61
C GLN A 236 -12.91 3.71 2.45
N GLY A 237 -12.27 2.86 3.25
CA GLY A 237 -12.41 1.40 3.17
C GLY A 237 -11.33 0.68 2.34
N ASP A 238 -10.48 1.42 1.63
CA ASP A 238 -9.23 0.88 1.06
C ASP A 238 -8.09 0.84 2.09
N SER A 239 -8.26 1.48 3.24
CA SER A 239 -7.36 1.48 4.39
C SER A 239 -6.74 0.10 4.65
N GLY A 240 -5.41 0.02 4.68
CA GLY A 240 -4.66 -1.22 4.87
C GLY A 240 -4.47 -2.06 3.60
N GLY A 241 -5.13 -1.70 2.49
CA GLY A 241 -4.98 -2.34 1.19
C GLY A 241 -3.61 -2.09 0.54
N PRO A 242 -3.25 -2.87 -0.48
CA PRO A 242 -1.96 -2.76 -1.15
C PRO A 242 -1.90 -1.62 -2.16
N LEU A 243 -0.79 -0.87 -2.14
CA LEU A 243 -0.27 -0.14 -3.28
C LEU A 243 0.92 -0.89 -3.86
N MET A 244 0.90 -1.15 -5.16
CA MET A 244 1.81 -2.11 -5.78
C MET A 244 2.49 -1.56 -7.02
N MET A 245 3.73 -1.98 -7.22
CA MET A 245 4.49 -1.73 -8.44
C MET A 245 4.71 -3.04 -9.18
N PHE A 246 4.57 -3.02 -10.51
CA PHE A 246 4.99 -4.12 -11.35
C PHE A 246 6.48 -3.97 -11.67
N SER A 247 7.30 -4.89 -11.18
CA SER A 247 8.75 -4.85 -11.34
C SER A 247 9.20 -5.33 -12.72
N SER A 248 10.43 -4.99 -13.09
CA SER A 248 11.09 -5.47 -14.31
C SER A 248 11.25 -6.99 -14.36
N SER A 249 11.18 -7.66 -13.21
CA SER A 249 11.23 -9.13 -13.09
C SER A 249 9.86 -9.79 -13.32
N ASN A 250 8.86 -9.04 -13.81
CA ASN A 250 7.48 -9.49 -14.01
C ASN A 250 6.83 -10.00 -12.72
N GLN A 251 7.02 -9.27 -11.62
CA GLN A 251 6.41 -9.55 -10.32
C GLN A 251 5.78 -8.29 -9.75
N TRP A 252 4.63 -8.45 -9.10
CA TRP A 252 4.04 -7.41 -8.27
C TRP A 252 4.76 -7.31 -6.92
N VAL A 253 5.13 -6.08 -6.56
CA VAL A 253 5.82 -5.75 -5.30
C VAL A 253 4.97 -4.80 -4.49
N LEU A 254 4.80 -5.09 -3.20
CA LEU A 254 4.10 -4.23 -2.25
C LEU A 254 4.99 -3.04 -1.89
N ILE A 255 4.66 -1.86 -2.38
CA ILE A 255 5.43 -0.64 -2.11
C ILE A 255 4.82 0.21 -1.00
N GLY A 256 3.50 0.10 -0.82
CA GLY A 256 2.75 0.90 0.12
C GLY A 256 1.58 0.13 0.75
N VAL A 257 1.22 0.54 1.96
CA VAL A 257 -0.04 0.19 2.62
C VAL A 257 -0.91 1.45 2.65
N THR A 258 -2.14 1.38 2.14
CA THR A 258 -3.07 2.52 2.12
C THR A 258 -3.32 3.02 3.55
N SER A 259 -3.06 4.30 3.80
CA SER A 259 -3.13 4.89 5.14
C SER A 259 -4.23 5.94 5.23
N SER A 260 -3.93 7.18 4.84
CA SER A 260 -4.85 8.32 4.94
C SER A 260 -4.84 9.14 3.65
N GLY A 261 -5.70 10.14 3.58
CA GLY A 261 -5.78 11.09 2.47
C GLY A 261 -6.70 12.26 2.83
N ILE A 262 -6.63 13.33 2.05
CA ILE A 262 -7.55 14.47 2.16
C ILE A 262 -8.52 14.40 0.99
N GLY A 263 -9.80 14.16 1.30
CA GLY A 263 -10.81 13.88 0.27
C GLY A 263 -10.53 12.57 -0.46
N CYS A 264 -11.48 12.14 -1.27
CA CYS A 264 -11.25 11.02 -2.20
C CYS A 264 -11.07 11.54 -3.60
N ALA A 265 -9.90 11.26 -4.18
CA ALA A 265 -9.58 11.65 -5.54
C ALA A 265 -9.64 13.18 -5.77
N ASP A 266 -9.34 13.95 -4.72
CA ASP A 266 -9.21 15.40 -4.79
C ASP A 266 -8.10 15.77 -5.79
N ALA A 267 -8.34 16.76 -6.64
CA ALA A 267 -7.35 17.24 -7.59
C ALA A 267 -6.16 17.95 -6.92
N ALA A 268 -6.37 18.45 -5.70
CA ALA A 268 -5.36 19.13 -4.93
C ALA A 268 -4.41 18.18 -4.19
N TYR A 269 -4.84 16.95 -3.86
CA TYR A 269 -4.12 16.08 -2.95
C TYR A 269 -4.03 14.62 -3.43
N SER A 270 -2.87 14.01 -3.19
CA SER A 270 -2.61 12.59 -3.45
C SER A 270 -2.84 11.77 -2.19
N GLY A 271 -3.28 10.52 -2.35
CA GLY A 271 -3.36 9.56 -1.25
C GLY A 271 -2.01 9.31 -0.58
N MET A 272 -2.04 9.08 0.73
CA MET A 272 -0.87 8.79 1.55
C MET A 272 -0.84 7.31 1.91
N TYR A 273 0.36 6.73 1.78
CA TYR A 273 0.61 5.32 1.99
C TYR A 273 1.81 5.15 2.91
N THR A 274 1.79 4.12 3.75
CA THR A 274 2.96 3.73 4.54
C THR A 274 3.98 3.05 3.62
N ARG A 275 5.22 3.55 3.58
CA ARG A 275 6.32 3.04 2.74
C ARG A 275 6.85 1.72 3.26
N VAL A 276 6.41 0.61 2.67
CA VAL A 276 6.71 -0.75 3.18
C VAL A 276 8.20 -1.06 3.26
N ALA A 277 9.01 -0.55 2.32
CA ALA A 277 10.46 -0.76 2.33
C ALA A 277 11.15 -0.24 3.61
N ALA A 278 10.58 0.77 4.29
CA ALA A 278 11.12 1.30 5.54
C ALA A 278 10.87 0.38 6.76
N PHE A 279 10.00 -0.62 6.63
CA PHE A 279 9.59 -1.49 7.73
C PHE A 279 10.09 -2.93 7.58
N GLN A 280 11.00 -3.21 6.64
CA GLN A 280 11.45 -4.57 6.34
C GLN A 280 12.04 -5.29 7.57
N ASP A 281 12.86 -4.61 8.37
CA ASP A 281 13.44 -5.19 9.59
C ASP A 281 12.36 -5.52 10.63
N TRP A 282 11.42 -4.59 10.86
CA TRP A 282 10.31 -4.82 11.76
C TRP A 282 9.41 -5.97 11.27
N ILE A 283 9.09 -6.02 9.98
CA ILE A 283 8.27 -7.09 9.39
C ILE A 283 8.97 -8.44 9.59
N ASN A 284 10.24 -8.55 9.21
CA ASN A 284 11.03 -9.78 9.33
C ASN A 284 11.18 -10.23 10.78
N SER A 285 11.39 -9.30 11.71
CA SER A 285 11.52 -9.62 13.13
C SER A 285 10.23 -10.21 13.73
N ASN A 286 9.06 -9.89 13.18
CA ASN A 286 7.79 -10.44 13.66
C ASN A 286 7.40 -11.73 12.94
N THR A 287 7.71 -11.84 11.64
CA THR A 287 7.28 -12.98 10.81
C THR A 287 8.23 -14.18 10.88
N ASN A 288 9.53 -13.98 11.09
CA ASN A 288 10.53 -15.05 11.13
C ASN A 288 10.76 -15.62 12.55
N SER A 289 10.49 -14.85 13.59
CA SER A 289 10.75 -15.23 14.99
C SER A 289 9.87 -16.36 15.52
N THR A 290 8.92 -16.86 14.72
CA THR A 290 8.03 -17.96 15.13
C THR A 290 8.56 -19.36 14.80
N ASN A 291 9.77 -19.49 14.25
CA ASN A 291 10.45 -20.79 14.05
C ASN A 291 11.46 -21.15 15.17
N SER A 292 11.59 -20.31 16.21
CA SER A 292 12.60 -20.46 17.25
C SER A 292 12.01 -20.50 18.66
N ASN A 293 10.90 -21.21 18.86
CA ASN A 293 10.47 -21.58 20.21
C ASN A 293 9.80 -22.94 20.23
N GLY A 294 10.65 -23.97 20.23
CA GLY A 294 10.26 -25.36 20.32
C GLY A 294 11.47 -26.24 20.63
N THR A 295 12.13 -25.99 21.77
CA THR A 295 12.91 -26.97 22.57
C THR A 295 13.61 -26.28 23.74
N SER A 296 12.87 -25.98 24.81
CA SER A 296 13.43 -26.03 26.16
C SER A 296 13.02 -27.37 26.78
N SER A 297 13.60 -28.46 26.27
CA SER A 297 13.65 -29.70 27.06
C SER A 297 14.69 -29.48 28.14
N GLY A 298 14.23 -29.52 29.39
CA GLY A 298 15.12 -29.78 30.51
C GLY A 298 15.78 -31.14 30.32
N SER A 299 17.09 -31.20 30.48
CA SER A 299 17.79 -32.41 30.85
C SER A 299 18.73 -32.07 31.99
N ASN A 300 18.38 -32.61 33.16
CA ASN A 300 19.32 -32.78 34.25
C ASN A 300 20.29 -33.90 33.88
N ASN A 301 21.57 -33.63 34.13
CA ASN A 301 22.51 -34.47 34.89
C ASN A 301 23.78 -34.94 34.16
N SER A 302 24.88 -34.69 34.89
CA SER A 302 26.15 -35.43 35.00
C SER A 302 27.30 -35.12 34.05
N ASN A 303 28.31 -34.51 34.69
CA ASN A 303 29.75 -34.78 34.65
C ASN A 303 30.47 -34.74 33.29
N ASP A 304 31.29 -33.70 33.11
CA ASP A 304 32.72 -33.93 32.86
C ASP A 304 33.57 -32.72 33.27
N ASN A 305 34.60 -33.02 34.06
CA ASN A 305 35.69 -32.12 34.42
C ASN A 305 36.64 -31.99 33.21
N ASN A 306 36.87 -30.78 32.71
CA ASN A 306 38.24 -30.44 32.30
C ASN A 306 38.55 -28.95 32.36
N THR A 307 39.77 -28.73 32.81
CA THR A 307 40.47 -27.53 33.25
C THR A 307 40.74 -26.45 32.18
N THR A 308 40.55 -25.19 32.61
CA THR A 308 41.44 -24.02 32.42
C THR A 308 41.81 -23.55 31.00
N THR A 309 41.26 -22.40 30.58
CA THR A 309 42.06 -21.18 30.31
C THR A 309 41.17 -19.94 30.26
N MET A 310 41.27 -19.09 31.29
CA MET A 310 40.67 -17.76 31.33
C MET A 310 41.56 -16.79 30.55
N LEU A 311 41.02 -16.12 29.53
CA LEU A 311 41.59 -14.89 28.99
C LEU A 311 40.58 -13.76 29.22
N THR A 312 40.80 -13.05 30.32
CA THR A 312 40.20 -11.76 30.67
C THR A 312 40.63 -10.70 29.66
N ARG A 313 39.69 -10.08 28.96
CA ARG A 313 39.92 -8.88 28.15
C ARG A 313 39.41 -7.65 28.90
N THR A 314 40.37 -6.90 29.43
CA THR A 314 40.25 -5.60 30.06
C THR A 314 39.55 -4.58 29.16
N THR A 315 38.55 -3.88 29.70
CA THR A 315 37.92 -2.70 29.11
C THR A 315 38.65 -1.45 29.56
N THR A 316 39.16 -0.66 28.61
CA THR A 316 39.66 0.70 28.84
C THR A 316 38.58 1.69 28.37
N PRO A 317 38.21 2.71 29.16
CA PRO A 317 37.23 3.71 28.76
C PRO A 317 37.91 4.82 27.94
N THR A 318 37.48 5.02 26.70
CA THR A 318 37.89 6.17 25.88
C THR A 318 36.88 7.30 26.08
N THR A 319 37.35 8.37 26.71
CA THR A 319 36.70 9.69 26.76
C THR A 319 36.66 10.32 25.37
N THR A 320 35.46 10.60 24.86
CA THR A 320 35.25 11.40 23.66
C THR A 320 34.64 12.74 24.04
N THR A 321 35.38 13.81 23.77
CA THR A 321 35.04 15.21 23.96
C THR A 321 33.96 15.66 22.97
N THR A 322 32.89 16.27 23.48
CA THR A 322 31.83 16.95 22.72
C THR A 322 32.29 18.35 22.29
N PRO A 323 32.14 18.79 21.03
CA PRO A 323 32.27 20.19 20.67
C PRO A 323 30.93 20.91 20.85
N THR A 324 30.93 21.93 21.70
CA THR A 324 29.85 22.89 21.90
C THR A 324 29.81 23.87 20.73
N THR A 325 28.71 23.91 19.98
CA THR A 325 28.43 24.97 19.00
C THR A 325 27.36 25.91 19.55
N THR A 326 27.77 27.15 19.75
CA THR A 326 26.96 28.26 20.23
C THR A 326 26.09 28.80 19.09
N PHE A 327 24.76 28.78 19.23
CA PHE A 327 23.84 29.46 18.32
C PHE A 327 23.59 30.89 18.82
N GLY A 328 23.89 31.89 17.98
CA GLY A 328 23.49 33.28 18.17
C GLY A 328 22.02 33.52 17.81
N PRO A 329 21.39 34.61 18.30
CA PRO A 329 19.96 34.85 18.14
C PRO A 329 19.61 35.24 16.70
N ILE A 330 18.59 34.58 16.13
CA ILE A 330 17.99 34.92 14.84
C ILE A 330 16.86 35.93 15.07
N THR A 331 16.99 37.09 14.45
CA THR A 331 16.01 38.18 14.44
C THR A 331 14.83 37.84 13.53
N LEU A 332 13.63 37.68 14.09
CA LEU A 332 12.38 37.53 13.34
C LEU A 332 11.93 38.87 12.78
N HIS A 333 11.95 39.01 11.44
CA HIS A 333 11.21 40.07 10.75
C HIS A 333 9.77 39.60 10.54
N ALA A 334 8.82 40.25 11.21
CA ALA A 334 7.39 40.09 10.96
C ALA A 334 7.00 40.85 9.69
N ASN A 335 6.67 40.12 8.62
CA ASN A 335 5.95 40.70 7.48
C ASN A 335 4.45 40.46 7.67
N THR A 336 3.76 41.56 7.95
CA THR A 336 2.31 41.72 7.83
C THR A 336 1.86 41.48 6.39
N VAL A 337 0.95 40.53 6.18
CA VAL A 337 0.07 40.51 5.01
C VAL A 337 -1.37 40.42 5.51
N ALA A 338 -2.06 41.55 5.45
CA ALA A 338 -3.50 41.68 5.60
C ALA A 338 -4.12 41.81 4.20
N ALA A 339 -5.18 41.04 3.93
CA ALA A 339 -6.25 41.21 2.94
C ALA A 339 -6.76 39.81 2.52
N SER A 340 -8.03 39.52 2.29
CA SER A 340 -9.29 40.25 2.35
C SER A 340 -10.36 39.17 2.16
N ILE A 341 -11.20 38.90 3.17
CA ILE A 341 -12.40 38.08 3.00
C ILE A 341 -13.52 39.03 2.57
N ARG A 342 -13.97 38.90 1.31
CA ARG A 342 -15.28 39.41 0.88
C ARG A 342 -16.18 38.22 0.52
N SER A 343 -17.22 38.12 1.32
CA SER A 343 -18.52 37.49 1.06
C SER A 343 -19.04 37.70 -0.36
N VAL A 344 -19.55 36.64 -0.99
CA VAL A 344 -20.75 36.68 -1.83
C VAL A 344 -21.52 35.36 -1.64
N LEU A 345 -22.84 35.54 -1.55
CA LEU A 345 -23.91 34.55 -1.59
C LEU A 345 -23.79 33.53 -2.74
#